data_AF-A0A7S3Q8U9-F1
#
_entry.id   AF-A0A7S3Q8U9-F1
#
_cell.length_a   1.000
_cell.length_b   1.000
_cell.length_c   1.000
_cell.angle_alpha   90.00
_cell.angle_beta   90.00
_cell.angle_gamma   90.00
#
_symmetry.space_group_name_H-M   'P 1'
#
loop_
_entity.id
_entity.type
_entity.pdbx_description
1 polymer ?
#
loop_
_entity_poly.entity_id
_entity_poly.type
_entity_poly.pdbx_seq_one_letter_code
_entity_poly.pdbx_strand_id
1 'polypeptide(L)'
;TKPEYLFRVWCIFELFTASQNDGCKVTIEMPSREREDFLDGVAKMRGAGHIYKLLGVLSATNVEHAEASYESDRTDILNIVNKKTGYAKFNITINTLIRKWVMPS
;
A
#
# COMPACT_ATOMS: atom_id res chain seq x y z
N THR A 1 -0.13 -15.86 1.43
CA THR A 1 -1.31 -14.97 1.22
C THR A 1 -0.84 -13.66 0.65
N LYS A 2 -1.51 -13.10 -0.37
CA LYS A 2 -1.19 -11.78 -0.96
C LYS A 2 -1.78 -10.69 -0.04
N PRO A 3 -1.08 -9.57 0.24
CA PRO A 3 -1.65 -8.51 1.07
C PRO A 3 -2.70 -7.73 0.27
N GLU A 4 -3.93 -8.22 0.23
CA GLU A 4 -5.02 -7.71 -0.64
C GLU A 4 -5.23 -6.21 -0.53
N TYR A 5 -5.06 -5.64 0.68
CA TYR A 5 -5.19 -4.20 0.93
C TYR A 5 -4.27 -3.34 0.05
N LEU A 6 -3.12 -3.88 -0.36
CA LEU A 6 -2.14 -3.17 -1.21
C LEU A 6 -2.47 -3.26 -2.70
N PHE A 7 -3.47 -4.06 -3.08
CA PHE A 7 -3.85 -4.32 -4.47
C PHE A 7 -5.31 -4.02 -4.78
N ARG A 8 -6.16 -3.80 -3.78
CA ARG A 8 -7.56 -3.40 -3.96
C ARG A 8 -7.69 -1.90 -4.16
N VAL A 9 -8.39 -1.50 -5.20
CA VAL A 9 -8.55 -0.09 -5.62
C VAL A 9 -9.19 0.78 -4.54
N TRP A 10 -10.19 0.25 -3.81
CA TRP A 10 -10.86 0.94 -2.73
C TRP A 10 -9.91 1.20 -1.55
N CYS A 11 -9.19 0.17 -1.10
CA CYS A 11 -8.27 0.24 0.03
C CYS A 11 -7.13 1.26 -0.19
N ILE A 12 -6.54 1.26 -1.39
CA ILE A 12 -5.48 2.21 -1.74
C ILE A 12 -6.05 3.64 -1.90
N PHE A 13 -7.29 3.78 -2.35
CA PHE A 13 -7.97 5.08 -2.42
C PHE A 13 -8.31 5.65 -1.04
N GLU A 14 -8.74 4.81 -0.11
CA GLU A 14 -8.97 5.20 1.29
C GLU A 14 -7.67 5.63 1.97
N LEU A 15 -6.60 4.86 1.80
CA LEU A 15 -5.27 5.20 2.32
C LEU A 15 -4.81 6.56 1.78
N PHE A 16 -4.98 6.82 0.48
CA PHE A 16 -4.64 8.10 -0.11
C PHE A 16 -5.50 9.21 0.50
N THR A 17 -6.83 9.06 0.49
CA THR A 17 -7.77 10.06 0.97
C THR A 17 -7.50 10.43 2.43
N ALA A 18 -7.30 9.42 3.29
CA ALA A 18 -6.97 9.63 4.69
C ALA A 18 -5.63 10.37 4.87
N SER A 19 -4.62 10.09 4.04
CA SER A 19 -3.32 10.79 4.08
C SER A 19 -3.36 12.25 3.66
N GLN A 20 -4.42 12.70 2.97
CA GLN A 20 -4.57 14.10 2.56
C GLN A 20 -5.22 14.96 3.65
N ASN A 21 -5.74 14.35 4.72
CA ASN A 21 -6.41 15.09 5.81
C ASN A 21 -5.40 15.46 6.90
N ASP A 22 -5.27 16.76 7.17
CA ASP A 22 -4.45 17.26 8.27
C ASP A 22 -4.94 16.69 9.61
N GLY A 23 -4.01 16.17 10.41
CA GLY A 23 -4.32 15.56 11.71
C GLY A 23 -4.76 14.08 11.66
N CYS A 24 -4.87 13.47 10.47
CA CYS A 24 -5.17 12.03 10.36
C CYS A 24 -3.88 11.19 10.37
N LYS A 25 -3.66 10.41 11.44
CA LYS A 25 -2.58 9.42 11.48
C LYS A 25 -3.07 8.12 10.88
N VAL A 26 -2.62 7.80 9.66
CA VAL A 26 -2.92 6.52 9.01
C VAL A 26 -1.88 5.47 9.39
N THR A 27 -2.33 4.31 9.84
CA THR A 27 -1.50 3.14 10.12
C THR A 27 -2.12 1.91 9.44
N ILE A 28 -1.28 0.97 9.02
CA ILE A 28 -1.73 -0.34 8.54
C ILE A 28 -1.56 -1.31 9.71
N GLU A 29 -2.68 -1.82 10.24
CA GLU A 29 -2.63 -2.80 11.31
C GLU A 29 -2.37 -4.18 10.71
N MET A 30 -1.28 -4.81 11.14
CA MET A 30 -0.98 -6.20 10.85
C MET A 30 -1.35 -7.03 12.09
N PRO A 31 -2.23 -8.03 11.98
CA PRO A 31 -2.58 -8.83 13.14
C PRO A 31 -1.33 -9.53 13.72
N SER A 32 -1.34 -9.76 15.03
CA SER A 32 -0.13 -10.10 15.79
C SER A 32 0.59 -11.34 15.26
N ARG A 33 -0.17 -12.35 14.83
CA ARG A 33 0.37 -13.59 14.27
C ARG A 33 1.09 -13.34 12.94
N GLU A 34 0.46 -12.62 12.03
CA GLU A 34 1.03 -12.25 10.74
C GLU A 34 2.27 -11.37 10.92
N ARG A 35 2.28 -10.53 11.96
CA ARG A 35 3.44 -9.71 12.33
C ARG A 35 4.61 -10.57 12.82
N GLU A 36 4.36 -11.55 13.67
CA GLU A 36 5.38 -12.49 14.12
C GLU A 36 5.95 -13.30 12.95
N ASP A 37 5.08 -13.84 12.09
CA ASP A 37 5.47 -14.57 10.88
C ASP A 37 6.30 -13.68 9.92
N PHE A 38 5.90 -12.41 9.78
CA PHE A 38 6.63 -11.43 8.98
C PHE A 38 8.02 -11.14 9.56
N LEU A 39 8.12 -10.88 10.86
CA LEU A 39 9.39 -10.59 11.54
C LEU A 39 10.32 -11.80 11.55
N ASP A 40 9.80 -13.01 11.76
CA ASP A 40 10.56 -14.25 11.67
C ASP A 40 11.08 -14.50 10.25
N GLY A 41 10.24 -14.27 9.23
CA GLY A 41 10.64 -14.32 7.83
C GLY A 41 11.76 -13.33 7.50
N VAL A 42 11.64 -12.08 7.98
CA VAL A 42 12.67 -11.05 7.82
C VAL A 42 13.97 -11.41 8.56
N ALA A 43 13.89 -11.93 9.78
CA ALA A 43 15.06 -12.33 10.57
C ALA A 43 15.81 -13.53 9.95
N LYS A 44 15.08 -14.43 9.29
CA LYS A 44 15.64 -15.57 8.57
C LYS A 44 16.22 -15.21 7.20
N MET A 45 15.85 -14.06 6.62
CA MET A 45 16.47 -13.55 5.40
C MET A 45 17.91 -13.11 5.67
N ARG A 46 18.89 -13.79 5.04
CA ARG A 46 20.30 -13.39 5.13
C ARG A 46 20.60 -12.29 4.11
N GLY A 47 21.03 -11.13 4.60
CA GLY A 47 21.55 -10.03 3.79
C GLY A 47 20.51 -8.95 3.45
N ALA A 48 20.96 -7.69 3.52
CA ALA A 48 20.11 -6.51 3.34
C ALA A 48 19.33 -6.49 2.01
N GLY A 49 19.87 -7.10 0.94
CA GLY A 49 19.23 -7.15 -0.37
C GLY A 49 17.86 -7.84 -0.39
N HIS A 50 17.65 -8.87 0.45
CA HIS A 50 16.36 -9.57 0.52
C HIS A 50 15.27 -8.75 1.19
N ILE A 51 15.64 -7.97 2.22
CA ILE A 51 14.75 -7.02 2.89
C ILE A 51 14.34 -5.92 1.92
N TYR A 52 15.28 -5.32 1.18
CA TYR A 52 14.95 -4.32 0.18
C TYR A 52 14.04 -4.85 -0.94
N LYS A 53 14.20 -6.13 -1.34
CA LYS A 53 13.31 -6.76 -2.32
C LYS A 53 11.90 -6.94 -1.77
N LEU A 54 11.75 -7.39 -0.52
CA LEU A 54 10.46 -7.51 0.15
C LEU A 54 9.77 -6.15 0.29
N LEU A 55 10.50 -5.13 0.74
CA LEU A 55 10.04 -3.74 0.81
C LEU A 55 9.63 -3.20 -0.56
N GLY A 56 10.40 -3.52 -1.60
CA GLY A 56 10.09 -3.17 -2.98
C GLY A 56 8.76 -3.76 -3.43
N VAL A 57 8.50 -5.03 -3.14
CA VAL A 57 7.23 -5.69 -3.48
C VAL A 57 6.05 -5.08 -2.71
N LEU A 58 6.22 -4.84 -1.41
CA LEU A 58 5.16 -4.22 -0.59
C LEU A 58 4.85 -2.78 -1.03
N SER A 59 5.82 -2.08 -1.62
CA SER A 59 5.68 -0.70 -2.11
C SER A 59 5.72 -0.59 -3.62
N ALA A 60 5.18 -1.60 -4.32
CA ALA A 60 4.99 -1.61 -5.77
C ALA A 60 3.50 -1.52 -6.14
N THR A 61 2.73 -0.76 -5.36
CA THR A 61 1.30 -0.53 -5.60
C THR A 61 1.11 0.33 -6.86
N ASN A 62 0.19 -0.07 -7.72
CA ASN A 62 -0.24 0.70 -8.88
C ASN A 62 -1.76 0.71 -8.98
N VAL A 63 -2.37 1.89 -8.82
CA VAL A 63 -3.82 2.09 -8.87
C VAL A 63 -4.44 1.65 -10.20
N GLU A 64 -3.73 1.81 -11.31
CA GLU A 64 -4.22 1.45 -12.65
C GLU A 64 -4.38 -0.08 -12.82
N HIS A 65 -3.59 -0.86 -12.06
CA HIS A 65 -3.63 -2.32 -12.03
C HIS A 65 -4.35 -2.86 -10.78
N ALA A 66 -4.97 -1.98 -9.98
CA ALA A 66 -5.66 -2.41 -8.78
C ALA A 66 -6.98 -3.13 -9.10
N GLU A 67 -7.29 -4.11 -8.26
CA GLU A 67 -8.43 -5.00 -8.38
C GLU A 67 -9.64 -4.41 -7.65
N ALA A 68 -10.85 -4.74 -8.10
CA ALA A 68 -12.09 -4.38 -7.44
C ALA A 68 -13.07 -5.56 -7.44
N SER A 69 -13.93 -5.62 -6.42
CA SER A 69 -15.05 -6.56 -6.42
C SER A 69 -16.14 -6.14 -7.41
N TYR A 70 -16.26 -4.84 -7.68
CA TYR A 70 -17.19 -4.27 -8.64
C TYR A 70 -16.42 -3.37 -9.62
N GLU A 71 -16.57 -3.63 -10.92
CA GLU A 71 -15.85 -2.87 -11.95
C GLU A 71 -16.30 -1.40 -12.02
N SER A 72 -17.54 -1.11 -11.60
CA SER A 72 -18.03 0.27 -11.44
C SER A 72 -17.16 1.07 -10.47
N ASP A 73 -16.86 0.51 -9.30
CA ASP A 73 -16.04 1.17 -8.28
C ASP A 73 -14.64 1.44 -8.83
N ARG A 74 -14.07 0.47 -9.55
CA ARG A 74 -12.76 0.63 -10.19
C ARG A 74 -12.78 1.80 -11.17
N THR A 75 -13.78 1.84 -12.04
CA THR A 75 -13.93 2.89 -13.06
C THR A 75 -14.07 4.26 -12.43
N ASP A 76 -14.95 4.39 -11.43
CA ASP A 76 -15.24 5.65 -10.77
C ASP A 76 -14.03 6.18 -9.98
N ILE A 77 -13.35 5.31 -9.25
CA ILE A 77 -12.14 5.68 -8.50
C ILE A 77 -11.01 6.08 -9.43
N LEU A 78 -10.75 5.32 -10.49
CA LEU A 78 -9.72 5.69 -11.47
C LEU A 78 -10.02 7.06 -12.09
N ASN A 79 -11.28 7.32 -12.42
CA ASN A 79 -11.71 8.64 -12.90
C ASN A 79 -11.46 9.75 -11.88
N ILE A 80 -11.77 9.52 -10.59
CA ILE A 80 -11.51 10.49 -9.51
C ILE A 80 -10.01 10.74 -9.37
N VAL A 81 -9.20 9.68 -9.33
CA VAL A 81 -7.74 9.77 -9.17
C VAL A 81 -7.13 10.54 -10.33
N ASN A 82 -7.49 10.20 -11.56
CA ASN A 82 -6.99 10.86 -12.76
C ASN A 82 -7.33 12.36 -12.76
N LYS A 83 -8.58 12.71 -12.46
CA LYS A 83 -9.06 14.10 -12.49
C LYS A 83 -8.47 14.97 -11.38
N LYS A 84 -8.30 14.43 -10.16
CA LYS A 84 -7.90 15.24 -8.99
C LYS A 84 -6.39 15.27 -8.77
N THR A 85 -5.70 14.16 -9.00
CA THR A 85 -4.29 13.99 -8.57
C THR A 85 -3.38 13.57 -9.72
N GLY A 86 -3.90 12.78 -10.66
CA GLY A 86 -3.13 12.05 -11.66
C GLY A 86 -2.52 10.76 -11.09
N TYR A 87 -2.48 9.69 -11.90
CA TYR A 87 -2.04 8.37 -11.46
C TYR A 87 -0.60 8.34 -10.92
N ALA A 88 0.32 9.03 -11.60
CA ALA A 88 1.73 9.05 -11.20
C ALA A 88 1.92 9.59 -9.77
N LYS A 89 1.30 10.74 -9.47
CA LYS A 89 1.39 11.37 -8.14
C LYS A 89 0.70 10.50 -7.09
N PHE A 90 -0.47 9.95 -7.39
CA PHE A 90 -1.20 9.04 -6.50
C PHE A 90 -0.35 7.82 -6.12
N ASN A 91 0.21 7.12 -7.13
CA ASN A 91 1.05 5.95 -6.93
C ASN A 91 2.31 6.29 -6.11
N ILE A 92 2.97 7.42 -6.37
CA ILE A 92 4.13 7.86 -5.57
C ILE A 92 3.74 8.08 -4.10
N THR A 93 2.62 8.74 -3.84
CA THR A 93 2.14 9.00 -2.48
C THR A 93 1.86 7.71 -1.73
N ILE A 94 1.09 6.78 -2.32
CA ILE A 94 0.78 5.49 -1.69
C ILE A 94 2.02 4.67 -1.39
N ASN A 95 2.92 4.53 -2.37
CA ASN A 95 4.15 3.77 -2.17
C ASN A 95 5.07 4.41 -1.12
N THR A 96 5.05 5.73 -0.98
CA THR A 96 5.77 6.43 0.09
C THR A 96 5.17 6.13 1.46
N LEU A 97 3.83 6.13 1.59
CA LEU A 97 3.14 5.81 2.84
C LEU A 97 3.41 4.37 3.27
N ILE A 98 3.34 3.41 2.35
CA ILE A 98 3.61 2.01 2.64
C ILE A 98 5.07 1.82 3.08
N ARG A 99 6.04 2.44 2.39
CA ARG A 99 7.46 2.36 2.80
C ARG A 99 7.69 2.91 4.21
N LYS A 100 7.08 4.06 4.54
CA LYS A 100 7.15 4.63 5.88
C LYS A 100 6.53 3.72 6.94
N TRP A 101 5.48 2.99 6.58
CA TRP A 101 4.87 2.03 7.49
C TRP A 101 5.76 0.79 7.71
N VAL A 102 6.34 0.21 6.66
CA VAL A 102 7.16 -1.01 6.82
C VAL A 102 8.52 -0.72 7.45
N MET A 103 9.12 0.45 7.20
CA MET A 103 10.40 0.83 7.80
C MET A 103 10.16 1.65 9.07
N PRO A 104 10.26 1.05 10.28
CA PRO A 104 10.26 1.84 11.49
C PRO A 104 11.43 2.81 11.47
N SER A 105 11.14 4.06 11.84
CA SER A 105 12.12 5.13 12.04
C SER A 105 13.05 4.84 13.20
#